data_AF-A0A924YE45-F1
#
_entry.id   AF-A0A924YE45-F1
#
_cell.length_a   1.000
_cell.length_b   1.000
_cell.length_c   1.000
_cell.angle_alpha   90.00
_cell.angle_beta   90.00
_cell.angle_gamma   90.00
#
_symmetry.space_group_name_H-M   'P 1'
#
loop_
_entity.id
_entity.type
_entity.pdbx_description
1 polymer ?
#
loop_
_entity_poly.entity_id
_entity_poly.type
_entity_poly.pdbx_seq_one_letter_code
_entity_poly.pdbx_strand_id
1 'polypeptide(L)'
;MHKLKRFIGILLALLVLSTTFALAQDDATEEPAAVTDSQPDERFVGAVPSPDFPTGVDWINVDAPLTLEDLRGKVVLLDFWTYGCINCIHMIPILAQLEEKYADELVVIGVHSAKFENEGETTNIRQIVQRYDLHHPVINDSDFAVWDTFGPYGVNAWPTFALIDPRGNILAVQPGEVPFEAFDRVIGGMVEYFDASGEINREPVELSLEGAGLPSTALRFPGMVLADTDGSRLFIADSSNNRYIIADLNTFEVLDTIGSGAQGYEDGDYDTAQFDTPQGMTLSPDGNTLYIADVNNHVIRAVDLAEQTVTTIAGTGIMGRTFVPFDEELPALETTLRSPWDVEMGEDENILYIAMAGTHQIWSMDLSAGTLGPFIGSGIEGLRGGEFRRAELAQPSGLYLSDNILYIADSESSSVRAADLEADEVVTLAGPAQNNLFQFGDVDGETGISRLQHALGVVGVEDGTLYVADTYNSKIKRLDPETMTIETALGEGGVGGYLDGGADFAQFDEPGGIDYANGLLYVADTNNHAIRIIDLDTLEVSTVTFPNPEALQIEG
;
A
#
# COMPACT_ATOMS: atom_id res chain seq x y z
N MET A 1 3.81 35.36 -44.42
CA MET A 1 2.59 36.19 -44.52
C MET A 1 1.79 36.02 -43.23
N HIS A 2 1.40 37.14 -42.58
CA HIS A 2 0.17 37.39 -41.79
C HIS A 2 -0.60 36.20 -41.16
N LYS A 3 -0.98 36.15 -39.86
CA LYS A 3 -0.98 37.09 -38.69
C LYS A 3 -0.82 36.23 -37.40
N LEU A 4 -0.33 36.64 -36.21
CA LEU A 4 -0.01 37.91 -35.53
C LEU A 4 -1.11 38.54 -34.63
N LYS A 5 -0.81 38.68 -33.31
CA LYS A 5 -1.55 39.29 -32.16
C LYS A 5 -2.64 38.39 -31.52
N ARG A 6 -2.78 38.32 -30.18
CA ARG A 6 -2.63 39.37 -29.14
C ARG A 6 -2.29 38.78 -27.74
N PHE A 7 -1.53 39.51 -26.91
CA PHE A 7 -1.33 39.28 -25.47
C PHE A 7 -1.17 40.64 -24.76
N ILE A 8 -1.29 40.67 -23.41
CA ILE A 8 -1.05 41.78 -22.45
C ILE A 8 -2.21 42.78 -22.20
N GLY A 9 -2.51 42.99 -20.91
CA GLY A 9 -3.33 44.08 -20.33
C GLY A 9 -4.28 43.59 -19.22
N ILE A 10 -3.85 43.29 -17.98
CA ILE A 10 -3.41 44.18 -16.85
C ILE A 10 -4.57 44.82 -16.04
N LEU A 11 -4.48 44.61 -14.71
CA LEU A 11 -5.03 45.37 -13.55
C LEU A 11 -6.38 45.02 -12.86
N LEU A 12 -6.23 44.73 -11.56
CA LEU A 12 -7.07 44.99 -10.37
C LEU A 12 -8.57 45.33 -10.52
N ALA A 13 -9.38 44.58 -9.75
CA ALA A 13 -10.47 45.14 -8.95
C ALA A 13 -10.68 44.32 -7.65
N LEU A 14 -9.95 44.68 -6.58
CA LEU A 14 -10.27 44.26 -5.21
C LEU A 14 -11.51 45.04 -4.76
N LEU A 15 -12.59 44.35 -4.41
CA LEU A 15 -13.82 44.99 -3.92
C LEU A 15 -14.11 44.53 -2.49
N VAL A 16 -13.67 45.35 -1.54
CA VAL A 16 -14.00 45.21 -0.12
C VAL A 16 -15.46 45.56 0.07
N LEU A 17 -16.30 44.59 0.46
CA LEU A 17 -17.62 44.86 1.02
C LEU A 17 -17.55 44.76 2.55
N SER A 18 -17.27 45.89 3.18
CA SER A 18 -17.53 46.06 4.60
C SER A 18 -19.02 46.36 4.79
N THR A 19 -19.77 45.45 5.39
CA THR A 19 -21.12 45.72 5.88
C THR A 19 -21.15 45.67 7.40
N THR A 20 -21.76 46.70 7.95
CA THR A 20 -21.76 47.10 9.35
C THR A 20 -22.54 46.12 10.24
N PHE A 21 -21.93 45.71 11.36
CA PHE A 21 -22.68 45.19 12.50
C PHE A 21 -23.61 46.27 13.03
N ALA A 22 -24.92 46.00 13.06
CA ALA A 22 -25.91 46.80 13.77
C ALA A 22 -26.58 45.91 14.82
N LEU A 23 -26.35 46.22 16.09
CA LEU A 23 -27.01 45.57 17.21
C LEU A 23 -28.47 46.02 17.29
N ALA A 24 -29.40 45.08 17.33
CA ALA A 24 -30.77 45.27 17.80
C ALA A 24 -31.14 44.04 18.65
N GLN A 25 -31.50 44.28 19.91
CA GLN A 25 -32.00 43.24 20.81
C GLN A 25 -33.53 43.10 20.68
N ASP A 26 -33.99 41.88 20.90
CA ASP A 26 -35.28 41.42 21.42
C ASP A 26 -36.56 42.15 20.98
N ASP A 27 -37.48 41.38 20.39
CA ASP A 27 -38.74 41.15 21.09
C ASP A 27 -39.46 39.85 20.67
N ALA A 28 -40.26 39.33 21.61
CA ALA A 28 -41.33 38.32 21.46
C ALA A 28 -41.00 36.86 21.03
N THR A 29 -41.41 35.95 21.91
CA THR A 29 -41.48 34.49 21.71
C THR A 29 -42.62 34.07 20.78
N GLU A 30 -42.31 33.31 19.72
CA GLU A 30 -43.25 32.35 19.11
C GLU A 30 -42.75 30.93 19.40
N GLU A 31 -43.64 30.04 19.84
CA GLU A 31 -43.34 28.60 19.89
C GLU A 31 -43.17 28.08 18.45
N PRO A 32 -42.15 27.25 18.15
CA PRO A 32 -42.03 26.67 16.83
C PRO A 32 -43.22 25.73 16.59
N ALA A 33 -44.04 26.07 15.59
CA ALA A 33 -45.11 25.20 15.14
C ALA A 33 -44.54 23.82 14.77
N ALA A 34 -45.20 22.76 15.24
CA ALA A 34 -44.76 21.39 14.96
C ALA A 34 -44.64 21.16 13.45
N VAL A 35 -43.43 20.83 12.98
CA VAL A 35 -43.18 20.46 11.58
C VAL A 35 -43.74 19.07 11.35
N THR A 36 -45.02 19.00 10.99
CA THR A 36 -45.68 17.78 10.52
C THR A 36 -45.79 17.80 9.00
N ASP A 37 -44.67 17.58 8.32
CA ASP A 37 -44.65 17.15 6.92
C ASP A 37 -43.46 16.22 6.70
N SER A 38 -43.65 14.95 7.05
CA SER A 38 -42.68 13.88 6.82
C SER A 38 -42.76 13.41 5.36
N GLN A 39 -42.44 14.32 4.42
CA GLN A 39 -41.93 13.87 3.12
C GLN A 39 -40.64 13.08 3.42
N PRO A 40 -40.50 11.84 2.92
CA PRO A 40 -39.28 11.08 3.13
C PRO A 40 -38.11 11.82 2.44
N ASP A 41 -36.91 11.73 2.99
CA ASP A 41 -35.78 12.54 2.55
C ASP A 41 -35.18 12.03 1.23
N GLU A 42 -35.78 12.43 0.11
CA GLU A 42 -35.43 11.95 -1.25
C GLU A 42 -33.95 12.19 -1.65
N ARG A 43 -33.15 12.88 -0.82
CA ARG A 43 -31.69 13.04 -0.98
C ARG A 43 -30.91 11.73 -1.00
N PHE A 44 -31.49 10.61 -0.56
CA PHE A 44 -30.86 9.29 -0.60
C PHE A 44 -31.29 8.42 -1.80
N VAL A 45 -32.15 8.92 -2.69
CA VAL A 45 -32.60 8.18 -3.89
C VAL A 45 -31.70 8.51 -5.08
N GLY A 46 -31.20 7.48 -5.76
CA GLY A 46 -30.39 7.65 -6.95
C GLY A 46 -31.20 8.18 -8.14
N ALA A 47 -30.63 9.11 -8.89
CA ALA A 47 -31.31 9.79 -10.00
C ALA A 47 -31.11 9.12 -11.37
N VAL A 48 -30.15 8.19 -11.47
CA VAL A 48 -29.69 7.59 -12.72
C VAL A 48 -29.66 6.07 -12.56
N PRO A 49 -30.39 5.28 -13.36
CA PRO A 49 -30.29 3.82 -13.33
C PRO A 49 -28.86 3.37 -13.59
N SER A 50 -28.32 2.52 -12.71
CA SER A 50 -26.99 1.96 -12.88
C SER A 50 -26.96 0.99 -14.07
N PRO A 51 -25.90 0.98 -14.88
CA PRO A 51 -25.65 -0.12 -15.80
C PRO A 51 -25.36 -1.41 -15.02
N ASP A 52 -25.78 -2.54 -15.57
CA ASP A 52 -25.50 -3.87 -15.03
C ASP A 52 -24.09 -4.35 -15.40
N PHE A 53 -23.59 -5.38 -14.73
CA PHE A 53 -22.23 -5.89 -14.94
C PHE A 53 -22.10 -6.59 -16.32
N PRO A 54 -20.97 -6.42 -17.03
CA PRO A 54 -20.72 -7.07 -18.31
C PRO A 54 -20.59 -8.59 -18.16
N THR A 55 -21.09 -9.34 -19.14
CA THR A 55 -20.95 -10.80 -19.15
C THR A 55 -19.55 -11.22 -19.60
N GLY A 56 -18.91 -12.14 -18.87
CA GLY A 56 -17.63 -12.74 -19.25
C GLY A 56 -16.40 -12.14 -18.59
N VAL A 57 -16.57 -11.24 -17.63
CA VAL A 57 -15.54 -10.91 -16.63
C VAL A 57 -15.46 -12.03 -15.58
N ASP A 58 -14.26 -12.24 -15.03
CA ASP A 58 -14.05 -13.20 -13.94
C ASP A 58 -14.53 -12.62 -12.60
N TRP A 59 -15.01 -13.51 -11.73
CA TRP A 59 -15.43 -13.17 -10.37
C TRP A 59 -14.67 -14.02 -9.34
N ILE A 60 -14.43 -13.43 -8.17
CA ILE A 60 -13.77 -14.01 -6.99
C ILE A 60 -14.70 -13.77 -5.79
N ASN A 61 -14.60 -14.62 -4.77
CA ASN A 61 -15.47 -14.65 -3.57
C ASN A 61 -16.96 -14.96 -3.82
N VAL A 62 -17.35 -15.38 -5.03
CA VAL A 62 -18.71 -15.84 -5.38
C VAL A 62 -18.70 -17.03 -6.35
N ASP A 63 -19.68 -17.92 -6.22
CA ASP A 63 -19.83 -19.12 -7.07
C ASP A 63 -20.37 -18.81 -8.48
N ALA A 64 -20.99 -17.64 -8.67
CA ALA A 64 -21.54 -17.18 -9.93
C ALA A 64 -21.49 -15.63 -10.01
N PRO A 65 -21.34 -15.06 -11.22
CA PRO A 65 -21.46 -13.61 -11.45
C PRO A 65 -22.78 -13.05 -10.92
N LEU A 66 -22.71 -11.97 -10.14
CA LEU A 66 -23.88 -11.25 -9.65
C LEU A 66 -24.42 -10.29 -10.72
N THR A 67 -25.72 -9.96 -10.65
CA THR A 67 -26.35 -8.88 -11.40
C THR A 67 -26.97 -7.84 -10.48
N LEU A 68 -27.25 -6.63 -10.99
CA LEU A 68 -28.02 -5.63 -10.25
C LEU A 68 -29.47 -6.05 -9.96
N GLU A 69 -29.99 -7.10 -10.62
CA GLU A 69 -31.31 -7.67 -10.30
C GLU A 69 -31.23 -8.63 -9.11
N ASP A 70 -30.12 -9.36 -8.94
CA ASP A 70 -29.88 -10.19 -7.75
C ASP A 70 -29.67 -9.32 -6.49
N LEU A 71 -29.13 -8.12 -6.67
CA LEU A 71 -28.85 -7.14 -5.61
C LEU A 71 -30.02 -6.22 -5.27
N ARG A 72 -31.24 -6.51 -5.75
CA ARG A 72 -32.44 -5.71 -5.45
C ARG A 72 -32.72 -5.66 -3.95
N GLY A 73 -32.93 -4.47 -3.44
CA GLY A 73 -33.12 -4.22 -2.01
C GLY A 73 -31.84 -4.03 -1.21
N LYS A 74 -30.65 -4.15 -1.82
CA LYS A 74 -29.37 -3.85 -1.16
C LYS A 74 -28.89 -2.45 -1.47
N VAL A 75 -28.21 -1.81 -0.52
CA VAL A 75 -27.26 -0.73 -0.85
C VAL A 75 -26.06 -1.40 -1.50
N VAL A 76 -25.60 -0.89 -2.65
CA VAL A 76 -24.42 -1.45 -3.34
C VAL A 76 -23.33 -0.39 -3.44
N LEU A 77 -22.13 -0.72 -2.97
CA LEU A 77 -20.95 0.13 -3.06
C LEU A 77 -19.94 -0.54 -3.98
N LEU A 78 -19.75 0.01 -5.17
CA LEU A 78 -18.67 -0.41 -6.06
C LEU A 78 -17.40 0.34 -5.69
N ASP A 79 -16.30 -0.38 -5.47
CA ASP A 79 -14.96 0.17 -5.31
C ASP A 79 -14.16 -0.10 -6.59
N PHE A 80 -13.75 0.93 -7.32
CA PHE A 80 -12.89 0.83 -8.50
C PHE A 80 -11.44 0.97 -8.07
N TRP A 81 -10.73 -0.15 -7.92
CA TRP A 81 -9.45 -0.26 -7.23
C TRP A 81 -8.41 -1.05 -8.04
N THR A 82 -7.15 -1.01 -7.59
CA THR A 82 -6.03 -1.81 -8.10
C THR A 82 -5.05 -2.06 -6.95
N TYR A 83 -4.45 -3.25 -6.87
CA TYR A 83 -3.78 -3.71 -5.65
C TYR A 83 -2.37 -3.16 -5.42
N GLY A 84 -1.70 -2.63 -6.44
CA GLY A 84 -0.42 -1.92 -6.29
C GLY A 84 -0.54 -0.50 -5.71
N CYS A 85 -1.75 0.08 -5.69
CA CYS A 85 -1.94 1.49 -5.32
C CYS A 85 -2.21 1.66 -3.81
N ILE A 86 -1.32 2.39 -3.12
CA ILE A 86 -1.44 2.67 -1.68
C ILE A 86 -2.76 3.38 -1.31
N ASN A 87 -3.27 4.25 -2.18
CA ASN A 87 -4.55 4.93 -1.94
C ASN A 87 -5.75 3.97 -2.00
N CYS A 88 -5.63 2.82 -2.68
CA CYS A 88 -6.63 1.74 -2.62
C CYS A 88 -6.47 0.91 -1.35
N ILE A 89 -5.23 0.56 -0.98
CA ILE A 89 -4.94 -0.23 0.23
C ILE A 89 -5.49 0.47 1.49
N HIS A 90 -5.34 1.79 1.61
CA HIS A 90 -5.92 2.60 2.69
C HIS A 90 -7.45 2.48 2.85
N MET A 91 -8.16 2.05 1.80
CA MET A 91 -9.62 1.92 1.81
C MET A 91 -10.10 0.55 2.31
N ILE A 92 -9.26 -0.48 2.24
CA ILE A 92 -9.57 -1.84 2.69
C ILE A 92 -10.10 -1.89 4.14
N PRO A 93 -9.41 -1.33 5.16
CA PRO A 93 -9.92 -1.35 6.54
C PRO A 93 -11.17 -0.47 6.73
N ILE A 94 -11.44 0.49 5.84
CA ILE A 94 -12.67 1.31 5.86
C ILE A 94 -13.84 0.52 5.28
N LEU A 95 -13.61 -0.26 4.21
CA LEU A 95 -14.61 -1.15 3.62
C LEU A 95 -14.99 -2.28 4.59
N ALA A 96 -14.01 -2.93 5.23
CA ALA A 96 -14.27 -3.95 6.25
C ALA A 96 -15.16 -3.44 7.40
N GLN A 97 -14.93 -2.22 7.89
CA GLN A 97 -15.79 -1.60 8.92
C GLN A 97 -17.21 -1.31 8.42
N LEU A 98 -17.39 -1.00 7.13
CA LEU A 98 -18.72 -0.80 6.54
C LEU A 98 -19.46 -2.14 6.35
N GLU A 99 -18.73 -3.18 5.95
CA GLU A 99 -19.24 -4.55 5.82
C GLU A 99 -19.69 -5.10 7.17
N GLU A 100 -18.89 -4.92 8.24
CA GLU A 100 -19.30 -5.31 9.59
C GLU A 100 -20.55 -4.53 10.04
N LYS A 101 -20.56 -3.20 9.84
CA LYS A 101 -21.64 -2.34 10.33
C LYS A 101 -22.98 -2.53 9.60
N TYR A 102 -22.92 -2.84 8.31
CA TYR A 102 -24.09 -2.93 7.42
C TYR A 102 -24.24 -4.32 6.77
N ALA A 103 -23.78 -5.39 7.44
CA ALA A 103 -23.70 -6.75 6.91
C ALA A 103 -24.99 -7.29 6.27
N ASP A 104 -26.16 -6.88 6.78
CA ASP A 104 -27.45 -7.31 6.25
C ASP A 104 -27.99 -6.40 5.13
N GLU A 105 -27.50 -5.16 4.97
CA GLU A 105 -28.05 -4.15 4.07
C GLU A 105 -27.13 -3.72 2.91
N LEU A 106 -25.82 -3.77 3.12
CA LEU A 106 -24.78 -3.35 2.18
C LEU A 106 -24.16 -4.55 1.46
N VAL A 107 -23.84 -4.36 0.18
CA VAL A 107 -22.94 -5.22 -0.58
C VAL A 107 -21.84 -4.36 -1.17
N VAL A 108 -20.61 -4.55 -0.71
CA VAL A 108 -19.42 -4.01 -1.37
C VAL A 108 -19.08 -4.93 -2.54
N ILE A 109 -18.63 -4.37 -3.67
CA ILE A 109 -18.07 -5.12 -4.79
C ILE A 109 -16.80 -4.43 -5.25
N GLY A 110 -15.67 -5.12 -5.13
CA GLY A 110 -14.39 -4.65 -5.63
C GLY A 110 -14.32 -4.82 -7.15
N VAL A 111 -14.41 -3.74 -7.89
CA VAL A 111 -14.12 -3.69 -9.33
C VAL A 111 -12.62 -3.49 -9.48
N HIS A 112 -11.88 -4.58 -9.60
CA HIS A 112 -10.44 -4.54 -9.76
C HIS A 112 -10.07 -4.21 -11.21
N SER A 113 -9.74 -2.95 -11.47
CA SER A 113 -9.32 -2.44 -12.79
C SER A 113 -7.80 -2.23 -12.75
N ALA A 114 -7.04 -3.16 -13.35
CA ALA A 114 -5.59 -3.26 -13.24
C ALA A 114 -4.81 -2.03 -13.78
N LYS A 115 -3.87 -1.46 -13.01
CA LYS A 115 -2.92 -0.44 -13.49
C LYS A 115 -1.77 -1.08 -14.27
N PHE A 116 -1.21 -2.18 -13.75
CA PHE A 116 -0.06 -2.92 -14.27
C PHE A 116 -0.49 -4.21 -14.98
N GLU A 117 0.37 -4.77 -15.85
CA GLU A 117 0.06 -6.01 -16.58
C GLU A 117 -0.11 -7.21 -15.64
N ASN A 118 0.72 -7.33 -14.60
CA ASN A 118 0.63 -8.40 -13.58
C ASN A 118 -0.68 -8.38 -12.77
N GLU A 119 -1.31 -7.22 -12.64
CA GLU A 119 -2.55 -7.08 -11.88
C GLU A 119 -3.78 -7.62 -12.64
N GLY A 120 -3.69 -7.80 -13.96
CA GLY A 120 -4.79 -8.29 -14.78
C GLY A 120 -5.06 -9.80 -14.69
N GLU A 121 -4.16 -10.57 -14.08
CA GLU A 121 -4.25 -12.04 -14.00
C GLU A 121 -5.10 -12.48 -12.80
N THR A 122 -6.20 -13.21 -13.07
CA THR A 122 -7.17 -13.64 -12.04
C THR A 122 -6.53 -14.50 -10.93
N THR A 123 -5.44 -15.22 -11.20
CA THR A 123 -4.68 -15.98 -10.19
C THR A 123 -4.02 -15.07 -9.17
N ASN A 124 -3.49 -13.93 -9.60
CA ASN A 124 -2.77 -13.00 -8.73
C ASN A 124 -3.77 -12.26 -7.84
N ILE A 125 -4.91 -11.84 -8.40
CA ILE A 125 -6.00 -11.23 -7.62
C ILE A 125 -6.53 -12.20 -6.54
N ARG A 126 -6.57 -13.52 -6.80
CA ARG A 126 -6.92 -14.53 -5.78
C ARG A 126 -5.90 -14.61 -4.63
N GLN A 127 -4.61 -14.38 -4.88
CA GLN A 127 -3.62 -14.26 -3.80
C GLN A 127 -3.80 -12.95 -3.04
N ILE A 128 -4.03 -11.84 -3.73
CA ILE A 128 -4.23 -10.52 -3.14
C ILE A 128 -5.47 -10.45 -2.25
N VAL A 129 -6.59 -11.07 -2.65
CA VAL A 129 -7.80 -11.23 -1.83
C VAL A 129 -7.47 -11.94 -0.51
N GLN A 130 -6.57 -12.93 -0.52
CA GLN A 130 -6.11 -13.61 0.69
C GLN A 130 -5.04 -12.82 1.46
N ARG A 131 -4.20 -12.02 0.80
CA ARG A 131 -3.13 -11.20 1.42
C ARG A 131 -3.71 -10.06 2.24
N TYR A 132 -4.76 -9.41 1.73
CA TYR A 132 -5.46 -8.28 2.36
C TYR A 132 -6.80 -8.67 3.03
N ASP A 133 -7.10 -9.97 3.15
CA ASP A 133 -8.29 -10.51 3.85
C ASP A 133 -9.63 -9.93 3.35
N LEU A 134 -9.78 -9.83 2.03
CA LEU A 134 -10.95 -9.23 1.38
C LEU A 134 -12.15 -10.19 1.39
N HIS A 135 -13.25 -9.76 2.01
CA HIS A 135 -14.44 -10.58 2.21
C HIS A 135 -15.61 -10.31 1.23
N HIS A 136 -15.53 -9.26 0.40
CA HIS A 136 -16.53 -8.97 -0.64
C HIS A 136 -16.30 -9.73 -1.96
N PRO A 137 -17.33 -9.86 -2.82
CA PRO A 137 -17.17 -10.17 -4.23
C PRO A 137 -16.17 -9.24 -4.92
N VAL A 138 -15.28 -9.79 -5.75
CA VAL A 138 -14.35 -9.03 -6.59
C VAL A 138 -14.53 -9.40 -8.06
N ILE A 139 -14.61 -8.40 -8.93
CA ILE A 139 -14.60 -8.52 -10.39
C ILE A 139 -13.18 -8.27 -10.88
N ASN A 140 -12.63 -9.15 -11.72
CA ASN A 140 -11.46 -8.81 -12.52
C ASN A 140 -11.91 -8.03 -13.78
N ASP A 141 -11.69 -6.71 -13.77
CA ASP A 141 -12.01 -5.79 -14.87
C ASP A 141 -10.73 -5.38 -15.64
N SER A 142 -9.89 -6.36 -15.98
CA SER A 142 -8.61 -6.17 -16.70
C SER A 142 -8.74 -5.45 -18.05
N ASP A 143 -9.88 -5.60 -18.74
CA ASP A 143 -10.22 -4.91 -20.00
C ASP A 143 -10.88 -3.52 -19.77
N PHE A 144 -10.97 -3.04 -18.52
CA PHE A 144 -11.63 -1.78 -18.14
C PHE A 144 -13.10 -1.66 -18.59
N ALA A 145 -13.80 -2.79 -18.75
CA ALA A 145 -15.16 -2.83 -19.29
C ALA A 145 -16.20 -2.26 -18.31
N VAL A 146 -16.05 -2.50 -17.01
CA VAL A 146 -16.87 -1.90 -15.95
C VAL A 146 -16.45 -0.45 -15.75
N TRP A 147 -15.14 -0.17 -15.68
CA TRP A 147 -14.58 1.17 -15.54
C TRP A 147 -15.09 2.14 -16.62
N ASP A 148 -14.95 1.81 -17.91
CA ASP A 148 -15.41 2.65 -19.02
C ASP A 148 -16.94 2.80 -19.03
N THR A 149 -17.66 1.79 -18.56
CA THR A 149 -19.12 1.83 -18.41
C THR A 149 -19.55 2.82 -17.32
N PHE A 150 -18.77 2.99 -16.26
CA PHE A 150 -19.00 3.97 -15.20
C PHE A 150 -18.28 5.32 -15.38
N GLY A 151 -17.34 5.43 -16.32
CA GLY A 151 -16.62 6.66 -16.66
C GLY A 151 -17.53 7.88 -16.91
N PRO A 152 -18.65 7.76 -17.66
CA PRO A 152 -19.63 8.84 -17.84
C PRO A 152 -20.29 9.35 -16.54
N TYR A 153 -20.25 8.59 -15.45
CA TYR A 153 -20.82 8.96 -14.15
C TYR A 153 -19.79 9.51 -13.17
N GLY A 154 -18.48 9.30 -13.40
CA GLY A 154 -17.41 9.92 -12.62
C GLY A 154 -16.17 9.08 -12.37
N VAL A 155 -16.13 7.80 -12.77
CA VAL A 155 -14.96 6.93 -12.58
C VAL A 155 -13.80 7.41 -13.46
N ASN A 156 -12.69 7.80 -12.84
CA ASN A 156 -11.51 8.34 -13.52
C ASN A 156 -10.19 8.31 -12.72
N ALA A 157 -10.18 7.75 -11.51
CA ALA A 157 -8.99 7.65 -10.65
C ALA A 157 -9.12 6.43 -9.72
N TRP A 158 -8.00 5.96 -9.20
CA TRP A 158 -7.95 4.91 -8.18
C TRP A 158 -7.74 5.51 -6.78
N PRO A 159 -8.50 5.08 -5.76
CA PRO A 159 -9.79 4.38 -5.87
C PRO A 159 -10.87 5.32 -6.43
N THR A 160 -12.00 4.78 -6.90
CA THR A 160 -13.26 5.55 -7.05
C THR A 160 -14.43 4.74 -6.53
N PHE A 161 -15.33 5.37 -5.79
CA PHE A 161 -16.51 4.71 -5.23
C PHE A 161 -17.78 5.09 -5.98
N ALA A 162 -18.60 4.11 -6.40
CA ALA A 162 -19.95 4.35 -6.91
C ALA A 162 -21.00 3.75 -5.96
N LEU A 163 -21.85 4.61 -5.40
CA LEU A 163 -22.90 4.21 -4.45
C LEU A 163 -24.25 4.12 -5.17
N ILE A 164 -24.86 2.95 -5.11
CA ILE A 164 -26.09 2.56 -5.81
C ILE A 164 -27.18 2.24 -4.78
N ASP A 165 -28.39 2.76 -5.01
CA ASP A 165 -29.54 2.57 -4.12
C ASP A 165 -30.21 1.19 -4.27
N PRO A 166 -31.04 0.76 -3.30
CA PRO A 166 -31.86 -0.47 -3.35
C PRO A 166 -32.74 -0.66 -4.59
N ARG A 167 -32.99 0.41 -5.36
CA ARG A 167 -33.71 0.40 -6.64
C ARG A 167 -32.75 0.39 -7.85
N GLY A 168 -31.46 0.13 -7.64
CA GLY A 168 -30.43 0.04 -8.67
C GLY A 168 -30.10 1.37 -9.37
N ASN A 169 -30.23 2.50 -8.68
CA ASN A 169 -29.89 3.82 -9.23
C ASN A 169 -28.64 4.38 -8.54
N ILE A 170 -27.71 4.90 -9.33
CA ILE A 170 -26.52 5.61 -8.84
C ILE A 170 -26.97 6.87 -8.09
N LEU A 171 -26.58 6.97 -6.81
CA LEU A 171 -26.73 8.17 -6.00
C LEU A 171 -25.51 9.09 -6.15
N ALA A 172 -24.31 8.53 -6.06
CA ALA A 172 -23.06 9.28 -6.06
C ALA A 172 -21.91 8.48 -6.68
N VAL A 173 -20.95 9.19 -7.26
CA VAL A 173 -19.63 8.66 -7.65
C VAL A 173 -18.56 9.60 -7.08
N GLN A 174 -17.61 9.05 -6.32
CA GLN A 174 -16.62 9.80 -5.55
C GLN A 174 -15.20 9.25 -5.80
N PRO A 175 -14.37 9.94 -6.59
CA PRO A 175 -12.96 9.59 -6.77
C PRO A 175 -12.11 9.90 -5.53
N GLY A 176 -11.06 9.10 -5.32
CA GLY A 176 -10.11 9.22 -4.21
C GLY A 176 -10.64 8.66 -2.88
N GLU A 177 -9.79 8.71 -1.86
CA GLU A 177 -10.07 8.17 -0.53
C GLU A 177 -11.22 8.88 0.19
N VAL A 178 -12.07 8.08 0.85
CA VAL A 178 -13.24 8.55 1.58
C VAL A 178 -13.12 8.12 3.05
N PRO A 179 -13.26 9.01 4.05
CA PRO A 179 -13.25 8.59 5.45
C PRO A 179 -14.53 7.84 5.82
N PHE A 180 -14.44 6.90 6.77
CA PHE A 180 -15.55 6.06 7.23
C PHE A 180 -16.82 6.88 7.55
N GLU A 181 -16.68 8.01 8.26
CA GLU A 181 -17.82 8.83 8.69
C GLU A 181 -18.54 9.55 7.54
N ALA A 182 -17.93 9.62 6.36
CA ALA A 182 -18.57 10.13 5.15
C ALA A 182 -19.43 9.04 4.49
N PHE A 183 -18.91 7.82 4.36
CA PHE A 183 -19.70 6.67 3.92
C PHE A 183 -20.85 6.36 4.88
N ASP A 184 -20.54 6.24 6.17
CA ASP A 184 -21.47 5.87 7.22
C ASP A 184 -22.72 6.77 7.24
N ARG A 185 -22.52 8.07 7.06
CA ARG A 185 -23.60 9.05 7.01
C ARG A 185 -24.52 8.87 5.81
N VAL A 186 -23.97 8.51 4.65
CA VAL A 186 -24.75 8.40 3.40
C VAL A 186 -25.40 7.01 3.31
N ILE A 187 -24.67 5.94 3.63
CA ILE A 187 -25.17 4.57 3.67
C ILE A 187 -26.23 4.41 4.76
N GLY A 188 -25.96 4.85 5.99
CA GLY A 188 -26.93 4.79 7.09
C GLY A 188 -28.21 5.56 6.79
N GLY A 189 -28.11 6.78 6.24
CA GLY A 189 -29.28 7.55 5.82
C GLY A 189 -30.06 6.93 4.65
N MET A 190 -29.36 6.23 3.74
CA MET A 190 -30.00 5.44 2.68
C MET A 190 -30.73 4.23 3.25
N VAL A 191 -30.11 3.46 4.14
CA VAL A 191 -30.74 2.33 4.84
C VAL A 191 -31.99 2.81 5.58
N GLU A 192 -31.91 3.85 6.40
CA GLU A 192 -33.06 4.44 7.11
C GLU A 192 -34.20 4.84 6.14
N TYR A 193 -33.86 5.46 5.01
CA TYR A 193 -34.84 5.90 4.01
C TYR A 193 -35.59 4.73 3.36
N PHE A 194 -34.87 3.70 2.89
CA PHE A 194 -35.48 2.59 2.16
C PHE A 194 -36.09 1.52 3.09
N ASP A 195 -35.64 1.42 4.34
CA ASP A 195 -36.27 0.55 5.35
C ASP A 195 -37.63 1.11 5.79
N ALA A 196 -37.77 2.45 5.85
CA ALA A 196 -39.05 3.11 6.14
C ALA A 196 -40.15 2.84 5.08
N SER A 197 -39.78 2.51 3.85
CA SER A 197 -40.70 2.06 2.79
C SER A 197 -40.78 0.52 2.66
N GLY A 198 -39.97 -0.23 3.41
CA GLY A 198 -39.91 -1.70 3.35
C GLY A 198 -39.24 -2.23 2.08
N GLU A 199 -38.31 -1.46 1.51
CA GLU A 199 -37.60 -1.79 0.26
C GLU A 199 -36.23 -2.44 0.50
N ILE A 200 -35.73 -2.50 1.74
CA ILE A 200 -34.46 -3.18 2.08
C ILE A 200 -34.64 -4.70 2.12
N ASN A 201 -33.75 -5.43 1.43
CA ASN A 201 -33.62 -6.88 1.49
C ASN A 201 -32.46 -7.28 2.42
N ARG A 202 -32.77 -8.04 3.48
CA ARG A 202 -31.79 -8.52 4.48
C ARG A 202 -31.40 -9.99 4.32
N GLU A 203 -31.75 -10.63 3.20
CA GLU A 203 -31.19 -11.95 2.87
C GLU A 203 -29.70 -11.80 2.52
N PRO A 204 -28.77 -12.57 3.12
CA PRO A 204 -27.34 -12.48 2.79
C PRO A 204 -27.05 -12.87 1.34
N VAL A 205 -26.01 -12.29 0.75
CA VAL A 205 -25.44 -12.79 -0.50
C VAL A 205 -24.64 -14.05 -0.20
N GLU A 206 -24.79 -15.11 -1.01
CA GLU A 206 -23.99 -16.33 -0.87
C GLU A 206 -22.55 -16.06 -1.39
N LEU A 207 -21.58 -16.13 -0.49
CA LEU A 207 -20.16 -15.90 -0.76
C LEU A 207 -19.38 -17.23 -0.69
N SER A 208 -18.37 -17.36 -1.55
CA SER A 208 -17.41 -18.46 -1.57
C SER A 208 -15.98 -17.92 -1.51
N LEU A 209 -15.60 -17.51 -0.30
CA LEU A 209 -14.34 -16.80 -0.01
C LEU A 209 -13.10 -17.59 -0.45
N GLU A 210 -12.19 -16.91 -1.14
CA GLU A 210 -10.90 -17.45 -1.56
C GLU A 210 -10.05 -17.84 -0.33
N GLY A 211 -9.29 -18.93 -0.44
CA GLY A 211 -8.45 -19.42 0.66
C GLY A 211 -9.20 -20.07 1.84
N ALA A 212 -10.53 -20.00 1.89
CA ALA A 212 -11.33 -20.53 3.00
C ALA A 212 -11.11 -22.04 3.20
N GLY A 213 -10.46 -22.40 4.32
CA GLY A 213 -10.14 -23.78 4.67
C GLY A 213 -8.87 -24.35 4.04
N LEU A 214 -8.01 -23.53 3.42
CA LEU A 214 -6.64 -23.91 3.10
C LEU A 214 -5.83 -24.16 4.39
N PRO A 215 -4.83 -25.06 4.38
CA PRO A 215 -3.96 -25.26 5.52
C PRO A 215 -3.02 -24.06 5.71
N SER A 216 -2.74 -23.70 6.96
CA SER A 216 -1.73 -22.69 7.30
C SER A 216 -0.35 -23.07 6.73
N THR A 217 0.24 -22.17 5.97
CA THR A 217 1.65 -22.23 5.54
C THR A 217 2.59 -21.83 6.70
N ALA A 218 3.89 -22.12 6.56
CA ALA A 218 4.88 -21.83 7.62
C ALA A 218 5.14 -20.32 7.80
N LEU A 219 5.20 -19.59 6.68
CA LEU A 219 5.08 -18.13 6.59
C LEU A 219 3.81 -17.81 5.80
N ARG A 220 3.25 -16.61 5.89
CA ARG A 220 2.09 -16.16 5.11
C ARG A 220 2.36 -14.77 4.53
N PHE A 221 2.59 -14.74 3.21
CA PHE A 221 2.96 -13.53 2.46
C PHE A 221 4.10 -12.74 3.13
N PRO A 222 5.30 -13.34 3.30
CA PRO A 222 6.42 -12.64 3.91
C PRO A 222 6.82 -11.47 3.01
N GLY A 223 6.72 -10.24 3.52
CA GLY A 223 6.91 -9.04 2.71
C GLY A 223 8.35 -8.55 2.65
N MET A 224 9.11 -8.67 3.75
CA MET A 224 10.48 -8.16 3.89
C MET A 224 11.39 -9.12 4.66
N VAL A 225 12.70 -9.00 4.44
CA VAL A 225 13.75 -9.85 5.04
C VAL A 225 15.01 -9.00 5.33
N LEU A 226 15.72 -9.30 6.42
CA LEU A 226 16.97 -8.63 6.83
C LEU A 226 17.97 -9.68 7.36
N ALA A 227 19.22 -9.63 6.89
CA ALA A 227 20.28 -10.62 7.10
C ALA A 227 21.45 -10.04 7.92
N ASP A 228 21.36 -10.20 9.24
CA ASP A 228 22.35 -9.73 10.21
C ASP A 228 23.57 -10.67 10.28
N THR A 229 24.64 -10.30 9.57
CA THR A 229 25.89 -11.05 9.55
C THR A 229 26.59 -11.08 10.91
N ASP A 230 26.64 -9.96 11.63
CA ASP A 230 27.40 -9.83 12.88
C ASP A 230 26.73 -10.57 14.05
N GLY A 231 25.41 -10.50 14.15
CA GLY A 231 24.61 -11.31 15.07
C GLY A 231 24.34 -12.73 14.60
N SER A 232 24.63 -13.05 13.33
CA SER A 232 24.28 -14.32 12.66
C SER A 232 22.77 -14.63 12.67
N ARG A 233 21.94 -13.61 12.44
CA ARG A 233 20.48 -13.70 12.45
C ARG A 233 19.88 -13.42 11.07
N LEU A 234 18.72 -14.00 10.80
CA LEU A 234 17.84 -13.67 9.68
C LEU A 234 16.49 -13.24 10.26
N PHE A 235 16.08 -12.01 9.98
CA PHE A 235 14.78 -11.47 10.37
C PHE A 235 13.84 -11.51 9.17
N ILE A 236 12.58 -11.92 9.39
CA ILE A 236 11.57 -12.06 8.33
C ILE A 236 10.29 -11.38 8.81
N ALA A 237 9.74 -10.47 8.01
CA ALA A 237 8.41 -9.91 8.22
C ALA A 237 7.39 -10.92 7.69
N ASP A 238 6.73 -11.66 8.59
CA ASP A 238 5.72 -12.66 8.26
C ASP A 238 4.35 -11.96 8.16
N SER A 239 4.22 -11.10 7.15
CA SER A 239 3.31 -9.94 7.15
C SER A 239 1.83 -10.29 7.36
N SER A 240 1.27 -11.25 6.61
CA SER A 240 -0.15 -11.65 6.79
C SER A 240 -0.36 -12.64 7.95
N ASN A 241 0.69 -12.94 8.72
CA ASN A 241 0.64 -13.53 10.06
C ASN A 241 0.92 -12.50 11.17
N ASN A 242 1.01 -11.19 10.86
CA ASN A 242 1.15 -10.07 11.79
C ASN A 242 2.28 -10.25 12.85
N ARG A 243 3.46 -10.68 12.41
CA ARG A 243 4.63 -10.93 13.28
C ARG A 243 5.95 -10.85 12.52
N TYR A 244 7.06 -10.85 13.26
CA TYR A 244 8.40 -11.06 12.72
C TYR A 244 9.00 -12.38 13.23
N ILE A 245 9.78 -13.07 12.40
CA ILE A 245 10.53 -14.27 12.79
C ILE A 245 12.00 -13.90 12.96
N ILE A 246 12.65 -14.42 14.00
CA ILE A 246 14.11 -14.42 14.14
C ILE A 246 14.61 -15.85 13.91
N ALA A 247 15.48 -16.06 12.92
CA ALA A 247 16.14 -17.33 12.65
C ALA A 247 17.68 -17.19 12.68
N ASP A 248 18.40 -18.30 12.83
CA ASP A 248 19.86 -18.32 12.64
C ASP A 248 20.20 -18.25 11.14
N LEU A 249 21.11 -17.36 10.76
CA LEU A 249 21.44 -17.04 9.37
C LEU A 249 22.09 -18.22 8.59
N ASN A 250 22.67 -19.20 9.29
CA ASN A 250 23.46 -20.28 8.68
C ASN A 250 22.72 -21.62 8.65
N THR A 251 21.83 -21.84 9.61
CA THR A 251 21.11 -23.11 9.85
C THR A 251 19.61 -22.99 9.63
N PHE A 252 19.09 -21.76 9.60
CA PHE A 252 17.67 -21.42 9.55
C PHE A 252 16.85 -21.98 10.71
N GLU A 253 17.48 -22.36 11.82
CA GLU A 253 16.76 -22.66 13.07
C GLU A 253 16.02 -21.41 13.54
N VAL A 254 14.70 -21.51 13.70
CA VAL A 254 13.88 -20.43 14.27
C VAL A 254 14.30 -20.27 15.73
N LEU A 255 14.81 -19.09 16.05
CA LEU A 255 15.32 -18.73 17.36
C LEU A 255 14.21 -18.10 18.23
N ASP A 256 13.38 -17.27 17.61
CA ASP A 256 12.33 -16.51 18.30
C ASP A 256 11.24 -16.01 17.33
N THR A 257 10.15 -15.47 17.87
CA THR A 257 9.07 -14.80 17.13
C THR A 257 8.68 -13.52 17.86
N ILE A 258 8.59 -12.40 17.15
CA ILE A 258 8.17 -11.11 17.70
C ILE A 258 6.73 -10.86 17.26
N GLY A 259 5.81 -10.82 18.21
CA GLY A 259 4.38 -10.54 18.00
C GLY A 259 3.52 -11.78 18.14
N SER A 260 2.36 -11.60 18.78
CA SER A 260 1.36 -12.66 19.03
C SER A 260 0.72 -13.27 17.77
N GLY A 261 0.92 -12.64 16.62
CA GLY A 261 0.28 -12.96 15.35
C GLY A 261 -1.17 -12.50 15.19
N ALA A 262 -1.75 -11.87 16.23
CA ALA A 262 -3.01 -11.16 16.12
C ALA A 262 -2.83 -9.79 15.47
N GLN A 263 -3.74 -9.42 14.57
CA GLN A 263 -3.81 -8.08 13.99
C GLN A 263 -4.16 -7.06 15.09
N GLY A 264 -3.36 -6.02 15.25
CA GLY A 264 -3.60 -4.98 16.26
C GLY A 264 -2.40 -4.06 16.48
N TYR A 265 -2.47 -3.23 17.52
CA TYR A 265 -1.53 -2.13 17.79
C TYR A 265 -1.06 -2.11 19.27
N GLU A 266 -0.93 -3.29 19.88
CA GLU A 266 -0.47 -3.42 21.28
C GLU A 266 1.07 -3.44 21.33
N ASP A 267 1.65 -2.57 22.18
CA ASP A 267 3.05 -2.66 22.63
C ASP A 267 3.16 -3.70 23.76
N GLY A 268 4.30 -4.36 23.93
CA GLY A 268 4.43 -5.43 24.93
C GLY A 268 5.75 -6.17 24.91
N ASP A 269 5.75 -7.38 25.47
CA ASP A 269 6.76 -8.39 25.17
C ASP A 269 6.46 -9.07 23.82
N TYR A 270 7.34 -9.97 23.37
CA TYR A 270 7.17 -10.67 22.09
C TYR A 270 5.84 -11.46 22.00
N ASP A 271 5.38 -12.07 23.09
CA ASP A 271 4.16 -12.88 23.12
C ASP A 271 2.87 -12.03 23.08
N THR A 272 2.96 -10.74 23.46
CA THR A 272 1.79 -9.85 23.62
C THR A 272 1.71 -8.73 22.59
N ALA A 273 2.84 -8.32 21.99
CA ALA A 273 2.85 -7.29 20.96
C ALA A 273 1.97 -7.69 19.76
N GLN A 274 1.35 -6.70 19.13
CA GLN A 274 0.52 -6.86 17.94
C GLN A 274 0.95 -5.88 16.86
N PHE A 275 0.81 -6.30 15.61
CA PHE A 275 1.14 -5.56 14.39
C PHE A 275 -0.03 -5.62 13.42
N ASP A 276 -0.02 -4.79 12.38
CA ASP A 276 -0.95 -4.89 11.26
C ASP A 276 -0.19 -4.77 9.94
N THR A 277 -0.05 -5.91 9.26
CA THR A 277 0.70 -6.06 8.01
C THR A 277 2.12 -5.46 8.10
N PRO A 278 2.96 -5.91 9.06
CA PRO A 278 4.33 -5.41 9.21
C PRO A 278 5.18 -5.63 7.95
N GLN A 279 6.04 -4.66 7.64
CA GLN A 279 6.94 -4.70 6.46
C GLN A 279 8.39 -4.43 6.88
N GLY A 280 9.03 -3.41 6.29
CA GLY A 280 10.48 -3.22 6.33
C GLY A 280 11.06 -2.94 7.71
N MET A 281 12.35 -3.21 7.84
CA MET A 281 13.05 -3.26 9.12
C MET A 281 14.55 -3.03 8.95
N THR A 282 15.17 -2.42 9.96
CA THR A 282 16.62 -2.19 10.01
C THR A 282 17.13 -2.30 11.45
N LEU A 283 18.40 -2.67 11.63
CA LEU A 283 19.02 -2.83 12.95
C LEU A 283 19.75 -1.57 13.38
N SER A 284 19.73 -1.25 14.68
CA SER A 284 20.67 -0.30 15.25
C SER A 284 22.12 -0.77 15.03
N PRO A 285 23.10 0.14 14.89
CA PRO A 285 24.51 -0.21 14.61
C PRO A 285 25.19 -1.10 15.66
N ASP A 286 24.62 -1.22 16.85
CA ASP A 286 25.08 -2.13 17.91
C ASP A 286 24.38 -3.50 17.91
N GLY A 287 23.45 -3.74 16.98
CA GLY A 287 22.68 -4.97 16.79
C GLY A 287 21.62 -5.25 17.87
N ASN A 288 21.35 -4.31 18.78
CA ASN A 288 20.49 -4.53 19.95
C ASN A 288 19.03 -4.11 19.75
N THR A 289 18.74 -3.21 18.80
CA THR A 289 17.38 -2.71 18.52
C THR A 289 17.02 -3.00 17.07
N LEU A 290 15.85 -3.59 16.82
CA LEU A 290 15.26 -3.66 15.47
C LEU A 290 14.20 -2.56 15.34
N TYR A 291 14.37 -1.65 14.38
CA TYR A 291 13.33 -0.69 14.01
C TYR A 291 12.46 -1.29 12.91
N ILE A 292 11.14 -1.10 13.01
CA ILE A 292 10.17 -1.74 12.11
C ILE A 292 9.08 -0.77 11.63
N ALA A 293 8.73 -0.90 10.34
CA ALA A 293 7.59 -0.26 9.71
C ALA A 293 6.32 -1.11 9.87
N ASP A 294 5.40 -0.66 10.71
CA ASP A 294 4.14 -1.33 11.03
C ASP A 294 3.01 -0.59 10.28
N VAL A 295 2.77 -1.07 9.06
CA VAL A 295 2.31 -0.24 7.92
C VAL A 295 0.88 0.25 8.10
N ASN A 296 -0.06 -0.66 8.39
CA ASN A 296 -1.48 -0.34 8.53
C ASN A 296 -1.80 0.32 9.89
N ASN A 297 -0.98 0.08 10.91
CA ASN A 297 -1.03 0.86 12.14
C ASN A 297 -0.47 2.28 11.94
N HIS A 298 0.26 2.53 10.85
CA HIS A 298 0.87 3.82 10.50
C HIS A 298 1.82 4.35 11.59
N VAL A 299 2.72 3.48 12.04
CA VAL A 299 3.65 3.73 13.16
C VAL A 299 5.02 3.12 12.86
N ILE A 300 6.04 3.63 13.54
CA ILE A 300 7.34 2.95 13.66
C ILE A 300 7.45 2.40 15.07
N ARG A 301 7.85 1.13 15.17
CA ARG A 301 8.12 0.46 16.46
C ARG A 301 9.62 0.19 16.59
N ALA A 302 10.09 0.10 17.83
CA ALA A 302 11.43 -0.36 18.18
C ALA A 302 11.32 -1.62 19.04
N VAL A 303 12.08 -2.64 18.67
CA VAL A 303 12.16 -3.92 19.37
C VAL A 303 13.50 -3.98 20.09
N ASP A 304 13.50 -3.99 21.42
CA ASP A 304 14.68 -4.30 22.23
C ASP A 304 14.90 -5.83 22.19
N LEU A 305 15.97 -6.25 21.53
CA LEU A 305 16.27 -7.66 21.27
C LEU A 305 16.90 -8.37 22.47
N ALA A 306 17.29 -7.64 23.52
CA ALA A 306 17.87 -8.18 24.74
C ALA A 306 16.83 -8.33 25.86
N GLU A 307 15.92 -7.36 26.01
CA GLU A 307 14.80 -7.41 26.96
C GLU A 307 13.54 -8.06 26.35
N GLN A 308 13.53 -8.35 25.04
CA GLN A 308 12.43 -8.97 24.28
C GLN A 308 11.12 -8.16 24.34
N THR A 309 11.21 -6.85 24.10
CA THR A 309 10.05 -5.93 24.17
C THR A 309 9.89 -5.05 22.94
N VAL A 310 8.65 -4.80 22.53
CA VAL A 310 8.25 -3.92 21.44
C VAL A 310 7.65 -2.64 22.00
N THR A 311 8.10 -1.50 21.49
CA THR A 311 7.57 -0.17 21.86
C THR A 311 7.32 0.71 20.64
N THR A 312 6.27 1.51 20.64
CA THR A 312 6.03 2.51 19.61
C THR A 312 6.96 3.70 19.81
N ILE A 313 7.65 4.13 18.75
CA ILE A 313 8.57 5.29 18.77
C ILE A 313 8.11 6.46 17.88
N ALA A 314 7.28 6.19 16.87
CA ALA A 314 6.69 7.21 16.01
C ALA A 314 5.30 6.80 15.52
N GLY A 315 4.45 7.78 15.18
CA GLY A 315 3.08 7.54 14.76
C GLY A 315 2.09 7.58 15.93
N THR A 316 0.80 7.45 15.61
CA THR A 316 -0.32 7.58 16.58
C THR A 316 -1.37 6.47 16.48
N GLY A 317 -1.17 5.46 15.63
CA GLY A 317 -2.20 4.45 15.31
C GLY A 317 -3.29 4.96 14.35
N ILE A 318 -3.13 6.14 13.75
CA ILE A 318 -4.15 6.80 12.92
C ILE A 318 -3.52 7.29 11.61
N MET A 319 -4.16 6.95 10.49
CA MET A 319 -3.72 7.35 9.16
C MET A 319 -3.67 8.87 8.99
N GLY A 320 -2.48 9.38 8.68
CA GLY A 320 -2.24 10.77 8.37
C GLY A 320 -2.94 11.19 7.09
N ARG A 321 -3.73 12.27 7.18
CA ARG A 321 -4.38 12.94 6.03
C ARG A 321 -3.95 14.42 5.88
N THR A 322 -3.01 14.86 6.73
CA THR A 322 -2.55 16.25 6.78
C THR A 322 -1.27 16.41 5.99
N PHE A 323 -1.19 17.42 5.13
CA PHE A 323 0.06 17.79 4.46
C PHE A 323 1.05 18.37 5.48
N VAL A 324 2.25 17.76 5.58
CA VAL A 324 3.35 18.26 6.41
C VAL A 324 4.38 19.00 5.54
N PRO A 325 4.72 20.26 5.85
CA PRO A 325 5.81 20.98 5.19
C PRO A 325 7.18 20.34 5.37
N PHE A 326 8.00 20.43 4.32
CA PHE A 326 9.32 19.81 4.20
C PHE A 326 10.44 20.32 5.15
N ASP A 327 10.18 21.32 6.00
CA ASP A 327 11.14 21.78 7.03
C ASP A 327 10.59 21.60 8.45
N GLU A 328 9.49 20.86 8.62
CA GLU A 328 8.78 20.78 9.89
C GLU A 328 9.21 19.55 10.67
N GLU A 329 10.06 19.77 11.68
CA GLU A 329 10.37 18.78 12.72
C GLU A 329 9.20 18.70 13.71
N LEU A 330 8.55 17.53 13.75
CA LEU A 330 7.38 17.26 14.59
C LEU A 330 7.71 16.20 15.66
N PRO A 331 7.08 16.25 16.86
CA PRO A 331 7.23 15.19 17.85
C PRO A 331 6.71 13.84 17.31
N ALA A 332 7.56 12.81 17.34
CA ALA A 332 7.31 11.56 16.62
C ALA A 332 6.03 10.84 17.09
N LEU A 333 5.78 10.81 18.40
CA LEU A 333 4.62 10.18 19.04
C LEU A 333 3.32 11.01 18.98
N GLU A 334 3.39 12.26 18.52
CA GLU A 334 2.20 13.12 18.35
C GLU A 334 1.82 13.28 16.86
N THR A 335 2.59 12.69 15.95
CA THR A 335 2.45 12.85 14.50
C THR A 335 1.76 11.65 13.87
N THR A 336 0.73 11.88 13.06
CA THR A 336 0.12 10.83 12.22
C THR A 336 1.04 10.54 11.02
N LEU A 337 1.52 9.30 10.88
CA LEU A 337 2.21 8.85 9.66
C LEU A 337 1.18 8.34 8.63
N ARG A 338 1.60 8.10 7.38
CA ARG A 338 0.73 7.55 6.34
C ARG A 338 1.47 6.42 5.62
N SER A 339 1.25 5.20 6.10
CA SER A 339 1.86 3.96 5.58
C SER A 339 3.38 4.07 5.40
N PRO A 340 4.14 4.11 6.51
CA PRO A 340 5.57 3.81 6.46
C PRO A 340 5.72 2.36 5.97
N TRP A 341 6.50 2.12 4.92
CA TRP A 341 6.62 0.80 4.30
C TRP A 341 7.96 0.13 4.59
N ASP A 342 9.01 0.94 4.71
CA ASP A 342 10.36 0.51 5.01
C ASP A 342 11.11 1.55 5.84
N VAL A 343 12.16 1.11 6.53
CA VAL A 343 13.01 1.93 7.41
C VAL A 343 14.47 1.55 7.21
N GLU A 344 15.34 2.55 7.14
CA GLU A 344 16.78 2.35 6.94
C GLU A 344 17.60 3.25 7.87
N MET A 345 18.66 2.71 8.47
CA MET A 345 19.53 3.46 9.38
C MET A 345 20.43 4.41 8.61
N GLY A 346 20.63 5.62 9.15
CA GLY A 346 21.61 6.58 8.66
C GLY A 346 23.05 6.21 9.01
N GLU A 347 24.01 6.74 8.24
CA GLU A 347 25.43 6.77 8.65
C GLU A 347 25.66 7.57 9.94
N ASP A 348 24.81 8.58 10.20
CA ASP A 348 24.60 9.08 11.55
C ASP A 348 23.66 8.11 12.27
N GLU A 349 24.20 7.36 13.23
CA GLU A 349 23.52 6.32 14.04
C GLU A 349 22.28 6.84 14.79
N ASN A 350 22.07 8.15 14.81
CA ASN A 350 20.91 8.83 15.40
C ASN A 350 19.76 9.08 14.41
N ILE A 351 19.97 8.89 13.11
CA ILE A 351 18.97 9.15 12.06
C ILE A 351 18.39 7.85 11.54
N LEU A 352 17.07 7.75 11.52
CA LEU A 352 16.32 6.70 10.84
C LEU A 352 15.58 7.31 9.63
N TYR A 353 15.85 6.81 8.43
CA TYR A 353 15.09 7.12 7.22
C TYR A 353 13.87 6.22 7.13
N ILE A 354 12.76 6.76 6.61
CA ILE A 354 11.47 6.07 6.55
C ILE A 354 10.87 6.26 5.16
N ALA A 355 10.63 5.17 4.43
CA ALA A 355 9.91 5.17 3.18
C ALA A 355 8.42 5.39 3.45
N MET A 356 7.97 6.64 3.36
CA MET A 356 6.60 7.04 3.66
C MET A 356 5.74 6.89 2.40
N ALA A 357 5.50 5.62 2.02
CA ALA A 357 4.82 5.20 0.80
C ALA A 357 3.50 5.95 0.58
N GLY A 358 2.69 6.07 1.65
CA GLY A 358 1.41 6.76 1.60
C GLY A 358 1.51 8.26 1.33
N THR A 359 2.56 8.97 1.72
CA THR A 359 2.76 10.38 1.34
C THR A 359 3.63 10.58 0.10
N HIS A 360 4.18 9.51 -0.49
CA HIS A 360 5.14 9.58 -1.59
C HIS A 360 6.39 10.44 -1.22
N GLN A 361 6.98 10.15 -0.05
CA GLN A 361 8.13 10.88 0.51
C GLN A 361 9.07 9.91 1.24
N ILE A 362 10.33 10.29 1.40
CA ILE A 362 11.18 9.77 2.49
C ILE A 362 11.11 10.77 3.63
N TRP A 363 10.88 10.28 4.85
CA TRP A 363 10.96 11.06 6.07
C TRP A 363 12.24 10.70 6.82
N SER A 364 12.76 11.62 7.63
CA SER A 364 13.86 11.35 8.57
C SER A 364 13.38 11.52 10.00
N MET A 365 13.89 10.69 10.91
CA MET A 365 13.63 10.73 12.34
C MET A 365 14.95 10.84 13.11
N ASP A 366 15.05 11.83 14.00
CA ASP A 366 16.09 11.92 15.03
C ASP A 366 15.65 11.09 16.25
N LEU A 367 16.33 9.97 16.45
CA LEU A 367 16.03 8.99 17.49
C LEU A 367 16.26 9.56 18.90
N SER A 368 17.28 10.40 19.09
CA SER A 368 17.61 11.01 20.38
C SER A 368 16.68 12.17 20.77
N ALA A 369 16.21 12.95 19.78
CA ALA A 369 15.30 14.06 19.98
C ALA A 369 13.83 13.61 20.04
N GLY A 370 13.51 12.45 19.44
CA GLY A 370 12.14 11.96 19.30
C GLY A 370 11.33 12.82 18.33
N THR A 371 11.96 13.30 17.26
CA THR A 371 11.36 14.20 16.27
C THR A 371 11.57 13.68 14.85
N LEU A 372 10.62 13.95 13.96
CA LEU A 372 10.68 13.52 12.57
C LEU A 372 10.04 14.53 11.61
N GLY A 373 10.27 14.37 10.31
CA GLY A 373 9.59 15.16 9.27
C GLY A 373 9.94 14.70 7.86
N PRO A 374 9.29 15.27 6.83
CA PRO A 374 9.62 14.98 5.44
C PRO A 374 11.02 15.45 5.08
N PHE A 375 11.81 14.59 4.43
CA PHE A 375 13.22 14.81 4.15
C PHE A 375 13.60 14.66 2.66
N ILE A 376 12.89 13.83 1.90
CA ILE A 376 13.00 13.75 0.43
C ILE A 376 11.58 13.62 -0.17
N GLY A 377 11.32 14.36 -1.25
CA GLY A 377 10.04 14.34 -1.95
C GLY A 377 9.08 15.46 -1.53
N SER A 378 8.40 16.02 -2.53
CA SER A 378 7.43 17.11 -2.38
C SER A 378 6.05 16.68 -1.86
N GLY A 379 5.79 15.36 -1.76
CA GLY A 379 4.48 14.78 -1.48
C GLY A 379 3.54 14.71 -2.69
N ILE A 380 4.03 15.05 -3.88
CA ILE A 380 3.34 14.82 -5.15
C ILE A 380 3.82 13.47 -5.71
N GLU A 381 2.85 12.61 -6.05
CA GLU A 381 3.09 11.35 -6.74
C GLU A 381 3.65 11.59 -8.16
N GLY A 382 4.87 11.13 -8.43
CA GLY A 382 5.57 11.36 -9.69
C GLY A 382 7.00 10.80 -9.71
N LEU A 383 7.73 11.10 -10.78
CA LEU A 383 9.10 10.60 -11.05
C LEU A 383 10.11 11.74 -11.29
N ARG A 384 9.84 12.93 -10.76
CA ARG A 384 10.70 14.09 -10.99
C ARG A 384 11.92 14.04 -10.08
N GLY A 385 13.12 14.20 -10.66
CA GLY A 385 14.38 14.35 -9.92
C GLY A 385 14.76 15.80 -9.60
N GLY A 386 15.97 15.96 -9.05
CA GLY A 386 16.56 17.22 -8.58
C GLY A 386 16.50 17.41 -7.06
N GLU A 387 16.62 18.66 -6.60
CA GLU A 387 16.52 19.09 -5.20
C GLU A 387 15.45 18.32 -4.41
N PHE A 388 15.78 17.79 -3.23
CA PHE A 388 14.96 16.85 -2.46
C PHE A 388 13.53 17.36 -2.23
N ARG A 389 13.36 18.65 -1.90
CA ARG A 389 12.05 19.30 -1.72
C ARG A 389 11.17 19.32 -2.97
N ARG A 390 11.79 19.29 -4.15
CA ARG A 390 11.14 19.40 -5.47
C ARG A 390 11.09 18.08 -6.21
N ALA A 391 11.76 17.06 -5.70
CA ALA A 391 11.62 15.70 -6.18
C ALA A 391 10.15 15.25 -6.05
N GLU A 392 9.75 14.40 -6.95
CA GLU A 392 8.47 13.69 -6.93
C GLU A 392 8.88 12.21 -6.89
N LEU A 393 8.36 11.51 -5.88
CA LEU A 393 8.45 10.06 -5.69
C LEU A 393 7.04 9.49 -5.91
N ALA A 394 6.90 8.20 -6.08
CA ALA A 394 5.63 7.53 -6.25
C ALA A 394 5.66 6.21 -5.49
N GLN A 395 5.19 6.26 -4.23
CA GLN A 395 5.10 5.10 -3.34
C GLN A 395 6.48 4.42 -3.16
N PRO A 396 7.45 5.12 -2.52
CA PRO A 396 8.72 4.50 -2.15
C PRO A 396 8.45 3.37 -1.15
N SER A 397 8.97 2.17 -1.44
CA SER A 397 8.64 0.94 -0.68
C SER A 397 9.85 0.15 -0.20
N GLY A 398 11.07 0.49 -0.64
CA GLY A 398 12.30 -0.17 -0.20
C GLY A 398 13.48 0.79 -0.23
N LEU A 399 14.35 0.69 0.76
CA LEU A 399 15.50 1.56 1.00
C LEU A 399 16.79 0.75 1.16
N TYR A 400 17.90 1.36 0.75
CA TYR A 400 19.25 0.88 1.06
C TYR A 400 20.20 2.08 1.08
N LEU A 401 21.00 2.24 2.13
CA LEU A 401 21.97 3.33 2.26
C LEU A 401 23.41 2.84 2.07
N SER A 402 24.18 3.49 1.20
CA SER A 402 25.63 3.30 1.10
C SER A 402 26.33 4.57 0.65
N ASP A 403 27.44 4.93 1.29
CA ASP A 403 28.31 6.07 0.95
C ASP A 403 27.54 7.41 0.79
N ASN A 404 26.64 7.71 1.74
CA ASN A 404 25.70 8.83 1.71
C ASN A 404 24.78 8.92 0.47
N ILE A 405 24.57 7.80 -0.23
CA ILE A 405 23.56 7.67 -1.28
C ILE A 405 22.43 6.77 -0.77
N LEU A 406 21.24 7.35 -0.59
CA LEU A 406 20.04 6.57 -0.28
C LEU A 406 19.41 6.08 -1.60
N TYR A 407 19.47 4.77 -1.82
CA TYR A 407 18.82 4.09 -2.93
C TYR A 407 17.37 3.78 -2.56
N ILE A 408 16.45 3.98 -3.51
CA ILE A 408 15.00 3.91 -3.27
C ILE A 408 14.35 3.08 -4.37
N ALA A 409 13.64 2.02 -3.99
CA ALA A 409 12.65 1.35 -4.84
C ALA A 409 11.36 2.19 -4.84
N ASP A 410 11.09 2.85 -5.98
CA ASP A 410 10.04 3.86 -6.14
C ASP A 410 8.93 3.26 -7.01
N SER A 411 8.00 2.58 -6.32
CA SER A 411 7.25 1.44 -6.87
C SER A 411 6.17 1.85 -7.86
N GLU A 412 5.36 2.87 -7.54
CA GLU A 412 4.28 3.32 -8.43
C GLU A 412 4.78 4.01 -9.71
N SER A 413 6.05 4.42 -9.75
CA SER A 413 6.74 4.90 -10.95
C SER A 413 7.56 3.82 -11.68
N SER A 414 7.63 2.59 -11.14
CA SER A 414 8.45 1.49 -11.65
C SER A 414 9.90 1.88 -11.91
N SER A 415 10.57 2.41 -10.89
CA SER A 415 11.95 2.91 -11.02
C SER A 415 12.79 2.66 -9.77
N VAL A 416 14.11 2.65 -9.95
CA VAL A 416 15.07 2.79 -8.85
C VAL A 416 15.64 4.20 -8.88
N ARG A 417 15.65 4.86 -7.73
CA ARG A 417 16.17 6.23 -7.53
C ARG A 417 17.43 6.18 -6.67
N ALA A 418 18.25 7.21 -6.78
CA ALA A 418 19.30 7.51 -5.82
C ALA A 418 19.14 8.95 -5.35
N ALA A 419 19.23 9.17 -4.04
CA ALA A 419 19.27 10.49 -3.42
C ALA A 419 20.66 10.69 -2.79
N ASP A 420 21.45 11.59 -3.38
CA ASP A 420 22.74 11.99 -2.87
C ASP A 420 22.54 12.97 -1.71
N LEU A 421 22.81 12.49 -0.48
CA LEU A 421 22.55 13.21 0.77
C LEU A 421 23.50 14.38 0.99
N GLU A 422 24.68 14.40 0.36
CA GLU A 422 25.60 15.54 0.38
C GLU A 422 25.22 16.60 -0.67
N ALA A 423 24.71 16.18 -1.83
CA ALA A 423 24.45 17.05 -2.97
C ALA A 423 23.05 17.70 -2.98
N ASP A 424 22.07 17.19 -2.21
CA ASP A 424 20.64 17.56 -2.32
C ASP A 424 20.13 17.30 -3.75
N GLU A 425 20.34 16.09 -4.28
CA GLU A 425 19.92 15.71 -5.64
C GLU A 425 19.35 14.27 -5.70
N VAL A 426 18.11 14.13 -6.18
CA VAL A 426 17.50 12.84 -6.54
C VAL A 426 17.63 12.58 -8.04
N VAL A 427 18.21 11.45 -8.41
CA VAL A 427 18.29 10.95 -9.80
C VAL A 427 17.53 9.64 -9.97
N THR A 428 17.29 9.23 -11.22
CA THR A 428 16.72 7.92 -11.57
C THR A 428 17.85 7.05 -12.14
N LEU A 429 18.03 5.84 -11.60
CA LEU A 429 19.08 4.89 -12.00
C LEU A 429 18.57 3.74 -12.88
N ALA A 430 17.27 3.46 -12.84
CA ALA A 430 16.61 2.45 -13.65
C ALA A 430 15.12 2.77 -13.85
N GLY A 431 14.53 2.29 -14.94
CA GLY A 431 13.13 2.53 -15.30
C GLY A 431 12.93 3.75 -16.21
N PRO A 432 11.73 4.33 -16.29
CA PRO A 432 11.44 5.44 -17.19
C PRO A 432 12.20 6.73 -16.83
N ALA A 433 12.43 7.59 -17.84
CA ALA A 433 13.09 8.88 -17.68
C ALA A 433 12.15 10.09 -17.89
N GLN A 434 10.87 9.81 -18.18
CA GLN A 434 9.82 10.83 -18.32
C GLN A 434 8.90 10.72 -17.11
N ASN A 435 8.43 11.85 -16.58
CA ASN A 435 7.50 11.87 -15.46
C ASN A 435 6.13 11.31 -15.88
N ASN A 436 5.96 9.99 -15.75
CA ASN A 436 4.83 9.20 -16.22
C ASN A 436 4.80 7.84 -15.51
N LEU A 437 3.78 7.63 -14.67
CA LEU A 437 3.58 6.42 -13.85
C LEU A 437 3.08 5.19 -14.63
N PHE A 438 2.91 5.31 -15.95
CA PHE A 438 2.43 4.25 -16.85
C PHE A 438 3.49 3.80 -17.87
N GLN A 439 4.78 4.05 -17.60
CA GLN A 439 5.91 3.55 -18.41
C GLN A 439 6.65 2.41 -17.69
N PHE A 440 5.91 1.37 -17.34
CA PHE A 440 6.41 0.12 -16.75
C PHE A 440 6.61 -0.98 -17.82
N GLY A 441 6.94 -2.20 -17.38
CA GLY A 441 7.12 -3.41 -18.20
C GLY A 441 8.43 -4.12 -17.85
N ASP A 442 8.86 -5.07 -18.68
CA ASP A 442 10.10 -5.84 -18.49
C ASP A 442 11.09 -5.58 -19.63
N VAL A 443 12.05 -4.66 -19.42
CA VAL A 443 13.08 -4.32 -20.42
C VAL A 443 14.41 -4.02 -19.71
N ASP A 444 15.47 -4.67 -20.16
CA ASP A 444 16.83 -4.44 -19.64
C ASP A 444 17.56 -3.35 -20.45
N GLY A 445 18.48 -2.63 -19.80
CA GLY A 445 19.32 -1.59 -20.41
C GLY A 445 19.51 -0.33 -19.55
N GLU A 446 20.00 0.74 -20.20
CA GLU A 446 20.23 2.06 -19.60
C GLU A 446 18.91 2.72 -19.12
N THR A 447 18.99 3.63 -18.14
CA THR A 447 17.87 4.47 -17.68
C THR A 447 17.09 5.11 -18.84
N GLY A 448 15.76 5.07 -18.76
CA GLY A 448 14.84 5.57 -19.77
C GLY A 448 14.56 4.57 -20.90
N ILE A 449 15.47 3.61 -21.14
CA ILE A 449 15.22 2.43 -21.99
C ILE A 449 14.68 1.29 -21.15
N SER A 450 15.29 1.02 -19.99
CA SER A 450 14.88 -0.05 -19.08
C SER A 450 13.46 0.14 -18.54
N ARG A 451 12.82 -0.98 -18.20
CA ARG A 451 11.48 -1.04 -17.63
C ARG A 451 11.48 -2.06 -16.49
N LEU A 452 10.82 -1.64 -15.41
CA LEU A 452 10.50 -2.41 -14.22
C LEU A 452 8.96 -2.43 -14.08
N GLN A 453 8.45 -3.22 -13.14
CA GLN A 453 7.03 -3.28 -12.81
C GLN A 453 6.88 -3.37 -11.29
N HIS A 454 6.49 -2.24 -10.66
CA HIS A 454 6.23 -2.13 -9.22
C HIS A 454 7.33 -2.71 -8.32
N ALA A 455 8.60 -2.35 -8.57
CA ALA A 455 9.71 -2.85 -7.78
C ALA A 455 9.57 -2.40 -6.30
N LEU A 456 9.63 -3.36 -5.36
CA LEU A 456 9.45 -3.11 -3.93
C LEU A 456 10.76 -3.06 -3.13
N GLY A 457 11.79 -3.81 -3.53
CA GLY A 457 13.04 -3.95 -2.77
C GLY A 457 14.30 -3.59 -3.57
N VAL A 458 15.31 -3.04 -2.87
CA VAL A 458 16.64 -2.75 -3.41
C VAL A 458 17.71 -2.97 -2.34
N VAL A 459 18.85 -3.56 -2.69
CA VAL A 459 20.01 -3.75 -1.79
C VAL A 459 21.32 -3.67 -2.56
N GLY A 460 22.41 -3.22 -1.93
CA GLY A 460 23.77 -3.27 -2.51
C GLY A 460 24.59 -4.47 -2.05
N VAL A 461 25.67 -4.78 -2.79
CA VAL A 461 26.65 -5.81 -2.43
C VAL A 461 28.07 -5.25 -2.43
N GLU A 462 29.05 -6.03 -1.94
CA GLU A 462 30.45 -5.60 -1.70
C GLU A 462 31.17 -4.88 -2.87
N ASP A 463 30.77 -5.11 -4.13
CA ASP A 463 31.37 -4.48 -5.31
C ASP A 463 30.66 -3.20 -5.79
N GLY A 464 29.60 -2.77 -5.10
CA GLY A 464 28.78 -1.61 -5.46
C GLY A 464 27.63 -1.91 -6.42
N THR A 465 27.47 -3.16 -6.88
CA THR A 465 26.29 -3.58 -7.66
C THR A 465 25.04 -3.54 -6.77
N LEU A 466 23.94 -3.02 -7.30
CA LEU A 466 22.63 -3.08 -6.65
C LEU A 466 21.82 -4.26 -7.19
N TYR A 467 21.07 -4.94 -6.33
CA TYR A 467 20.06 -5.92 -6.70
C TYR A 467 18.67 -5.38 -6.37
N VAL A 468 17.71 -5.68 -7.24
CA VAL A 468 16.36 -5.10 -7.22
C VAL A 468 15.35 -6.23 -7.32
N ALA A 469 14.39 -6.25 -6.39
CA ALA A 469 13.21 -7.09 -6.49
C ALA A 469 12.21 -6.40 -7.44
N ASP A 470 12.20 -6.82 -8.71
CA ASP A 470 11.33 -6.31 -9.76
C ASP A 470 9.99 -7.07 -9.70
N THR A 471 9.24 -6.75 -8.63
CA THR A 471 8.17 -7.56 -8.02
C THR A 471 7.14 -8.05 -9.04
N TYR A 472 6.48 -7.15 -9.78
CA TYR A 472 5.42 -7.55 -10.73
C TYR A 472 5.97 -8.09 -12.06
N ASN A 473 7.28 -8.05 -12.28
CA ASN A 473 7.92 -8.83 -13.33
C ASN A 473 8.35 -10.22 -12.84
N SER A 474 8.17 -10.54 -11.55
CA SER A 474 8.58 -11.80 -10.90
C SER A 474 10.07 -12.14 -11.12
N LYS A 475 10.92 -11.12 -10.97
CA LYS A 475 12.36 -11.17 -11.30
C LYS A 475 13.22 -10.50 -10.25
N ILE A 476 14.47 -10.96 -10.16
CA ILE A 476 15.56 -10.22 -9.51
C ILE A 476 16.45 -9.63 -10.60
N LYS A 477 16.68 -8.33 -10.56
CA LYS A 477 17.54 -7.61 -11.50
C LYS A 477 18.79 -7.10 -10.81
N ARG A 478 19.88 -6.96 -11.56
CA ARG A 478 21.11 -6.29 -11.10
C ARG A 478 21.29 -4.96 -11.83
N LEU A 479 21.74 -3.95 -11.10
CA LEU A 479 21.90 -2.56 -11.55
C LEU A 479 23.32 -2.09 -11.20
N ASP A 480 24.03 -1.65 -12.22
CA ASP A 480 25.27 -0.88 -12.08
C ASP A 480 24.91 0.61 -11.91
N PRO A 481 25.15 1.22 -10.72
CA PRO A 481 24.81 2.62 -10.47
C PRO A 481 25.74 3.61 -11.18
N GLU A 482 26.98 3.22 -11.54
CA GLU A 482 27.89 4.09 -12.30
C GLU A 482 27.46 4.22 -13.77
N THR A 483 27.06 3.11 -14.40
CA THR A 483 26.60 3.10 -15.79
C THR A 483 25.09 3.26 -15.96
N MET A 484 24.33 3.29 -14.86
CA MET A 484 22.87 3.39 -14.82
C MET A 484 22.17 2.36 -15.73
N THR A 485 22.72 1.14 -15.73
CA THR A 485 22.28 0.01 -16.56
C THR A 485 21.77 -1.12 -15.68
N ILE A 486 20.54 -1.55 -15.92
CA ILE A 486 19.88 -2.64 -15.20
C ILE A 486 19.65 -3.83 -16.14
N GLU A 487 19.87 -5.05 -15.66
CA GLU A 487 19.64 -6.28 -16.40
C GLU A 487 19.06 -7.40 -15.53
N THR A 488 18.31 -8.32 -16.13
CA THR A 488 17.77 -9.50 -15.46
C THR A 488 18.91 -10.36 -14.93
N ALA A 489 18.97 -10.57 -13.61
CA ALA A 489 19.90 -11.52 -13.01
C ALA A 489 19.25 -12.91 -12.96
N LEU A 490 18.00 -12.98 -12.48
CA LEU A 490 17.25 -14.22 -12.22
C LEU A 490 15.74 -14.02 -12.43
N GLY A 491 15.04 -15.12 -12.71
CA GLY A 491 13.59 -15.15 -12.94
C GLY A 491 13.25 -15.26 -14.43
N GLU A 492 12.43 -16.25 -14.79
CA GLU A 492 11.87 -16.38 -16.16
C GLU A 492 10.93 -15.20 -16.50
N GLY A 493 10.22 -14.69 -15.48
CA GLY A 493 9.24 -13.62 -15.58
C GLY A 493 7.84 -14.08 -16.03
N GLY A 494 6.90 -13.14 -16.06
CA GLY A 494 5.48 -13.42 -16.37
C GLY A 494 4.63 -13.64 -15.11
N VAL A 495 3.68 -14.57 -15.18
CA VAL A 495 2.57 -14.79 -14.22
C VAL A 495 2.98 -15.36 -12.83
N GLY A 496 4.23 -15.17 -12.41
CA GLY A 496 4.78 -15.78 -11.20
C GLY A 496 5.03 -17.29 -11.32
N GLY A 497 5.76 -17.84 -10.35
CA GLY A 497 6.01 -19.27 -10.23
C GLY A 497 6.94 -19.63 -9.08
N TYR A 498 7.04 -20.93 -8.76
CA TYR A 498 7.83 -21.44 -7.64
C TYR A 498 8.74 -22.58 -8.08
N LEU A 499 10.00 -22.25 -8.38
CA LEU A 499 11.00 -23.23 -8.79
C LEU A 499 12.41 -22.82 -8.33
N ASP A 500 13.08 -23.73 -7.63
CA ASP A 500 14.51 -23.66 -7.29
C ASP A 500 15.38 -24.11 -8.46
N GLY A 501 16.63 -23.65 -8.50
CA GLY A 501 17.63 -24.01 -9.52
C GLY A 501 18.44 -22.82 -10.03
N GLY A 502 19.22 -23.04 -11.08
CA GLY A 502 20.01 -21.99 -11.71
C GLY A 502 19.19 -20.97 -12.52
N ALA A 503 19.84 -19.89 -12.94
CA ALA A 503 19.24 -18.73 -13.62
C ALA A 503 18.31 -19.02 -14.82
N ASP A 504 18.51 -20.13 -15.55
CA ASP A 504 17.65 -20.53 -16.68
C ASP A 504 16.24 -21.02 -16.25
N PHE A 505 16.03 -21.32 -14.97
CA PHE A 505 14.80 -21.99 -14.47
C PHE A 505 14.24 -21.45 -13.15
N ALA A 506 15.01 -20.66 -12.40
CA ALA A 506 14.52 -20.09 -11.15
C ALA A 506 13.28 -19.21 -11.40
N GLN A 507 12.23 -19.41 -10.60
CA GLN A 507 10.99 -18.65 -10.66
C GLN A 507 10.65 -18.08 -9.28
N PHE A 508 10.08 -16.88 -9.27
CA PHE A 508 9.59 -16.13 -8.12
C PHE A 508 8.13 -15.74 -8.36
N ASP A 509 7.41 -15.31 -7.33
CA ASP A 509 6.05 -14.80 -7.42
C ASP A 509 5.88 -13.60 -6.48
N GLU A 510 5.86 -12.39 -7.07
CA GLU A 510 5.90 -11.10 -6.38
C GLU A 510 6.94 -11.00 -5.24
N PRO A 511 8.26 -11.12 -5.53
CA PRO A 511 9.28 -10.91 -4.52
C PRO A 511 9.22 -9.48 -3.98
N GLY A 512 8.97 -9.31 -2.68
CA GLY A 512 8.77 -8.02 -2.04
C GLY A 512 10.09 -7.43 -1.53
N GLY A 513 10.69 -8.10 -0.55
CA GLY A 513 11.95 -7.71 0.06
C GLY A 513 13.15 -8.48 -0.46
N ILE A 514 14.31 -7.85 -0.37
CA ILE A 514 15.60 -8.41 -0.74
C ILE A 514 16.69 -7.83 0.17
N ASP A 515 17.59 -8.68 0.67
CA ASP A 515 18.76 -8.24 1.44
C ASP A 515 19.99 -9.13 1.16
N TYR A 516 21.18 -8.69 1.56
CA TYR A 516 22.47 -9.28 1.23
C TYR A 516 23.30 -9.66 2.47
N ALA A 517 23.81 -10.88 2.52
CA ALA A 517 24.85 -11.27 3.48
C ALA A 517 25.78 -12.35 2.93
N ASN A 518 27.10 -12.15 3.11
CA ASN A 518 28.14 -13.15 2.86
C ASN A 518 28.14 -13.79 1.45
N GLY A 519 27.89 -13.00 0.41
CA GLY A 519 27.81 -13.48 -0.98
C GLY A 519 26.46 -14.09 -1.37
N LEU A 520 25.47 -14.07 -0.47
CA LEU A 520 24.12 -14.56 -0.70
C LEU A 520 23.12 -13.39 -0.68
N LEU A 521 22.12 -13.43 -1.56
CA LEU A 521 20.90 -12.62 -1.40
C LEU A 521 19.81 -13.47 -0.75
N TYR A 522 19.04 -12.85 0.15
CA TYR A 522 17.84 -13.39 0.75
C TYR A 522 16.66 -12.62 0.18
N VAL A 523 15.66 -13.32 -0.33
CA VAL A 523 14.49 -12.73 -1.01
C VAL A 523 13.22 -13.19 -0.32
N ALA A 524 12.38 -12.24 0.09
CA ALA A 524 11.03 -12.51 0.55
C ALA A 524 10.11 -12.69 -0.67
N ASP A 525 9.81 -13.96 -0.99
CA ASP A 525 9.11 -14.37 -2.19
C ASP A 525 7.61 -14.53 -1.87
N THR A 526 6.94 -13.38 -1.89
CA THR A 526 5.71 -13.10 -1.13
C THR A 526 4.59 -14.09 -1.43
N ASN A 527 4.20 -14.25 -2.71
CA ASN A 527 3.11 -15.15 -3.10
C ASN A 527 3.48 -16.64 -3.00
N ASN A 528 4.78 -16.96 -2.92
CA ASN A 528 5.27 -18.32 -2.69
C ASN A 528 5.35 -18.68 -1.19
N HIS A 529 5.03 -17.74 -0.29
CA HIS A 529 5.03 -17.94 1.17
C HIS A 529 6.40 -18.42 1.70
N ALA A 530 7.50 -17.92 1.09
CA ALA A 530 8.84 -18.48 1.26
C ALA A 530 9.93 -17.41 1.31
N ILE A 531 11.08 -17.77 1.90
CA ILE A 531 12.33 -17.03 1.72
C ILE A 531 13.24 -17.83 0.78
N ARG A 532 13.72 -17.17 -0.28
CA ARG A 532 14.63 -17.74 -1.27
C ARG A 532 16.03 -17.23 -1.03
N ILE A 533 17.02 -18.07 -1.29
CA ILE A 533 18.45 -17.76 -1.17
C ILE A 533 19.03 -17.83 -2.58
N ILE A 534 19.78 -16.80 -2.96
CA ILE A 534 20.52 -16.73 -4.22
C ILE A 534 22.00 -16.70 -3.88
N ASP A 535 22.75 -17.70 -4.32
CA ASP A 535 24.22 -17.68 -4.28
C ASP A 535 24.75 -16.85 -5.46
N LEU A 536 25.46 -15.75 -5.20
CA LEU A 536 25.91 -14.83 -6.25
C LEU A 536 27.11 -15.33 -7.07
N ASP A 537 27.90 -16.27 -6.54
CA ASP A 537 29.02 -16.89 -7.25
C ASP A 537 28.52 -17.89 -8.32
N THR A 538 27.38 -18.55 -8.07
CA THR A 538 26.84 -19.62 -8.91
C THR A 538 25.55 -19.26 -9.64
N LEU A 539 24.82 -18.26 -9.16
CA LEU A 539 23.44 -17.92 -9.54
C LEU A 539 22.48 -19.12 -9.40
N GLU A 540 22.67 -19.93 -8.37
CA GLU A 540 21.75 -20.99 -7.95
C GLU A 540 20.79 -20.47 -6.88
N VAL A 541 19.49 -20.70 -7.11
CA VAL A 541 18.40 -20.34 -6.21
C VAL A 541 17.93 -21.57 -5.44
N SER A 542 17.81 -21.42 -4.12
CA SER A 542 17.28 -22.45 -3.22
C SER A 542 16.28 -21.85 -2.23
N THR A 543 15.40 -22.66 -1.64
CA THR A 543 14.44 -22.18 -0.63
C THR A 543 14.87 -22.52 0.80
N VAL A 544 14.73 -21.54 1.72
CA VAL A 544 14.93 -21.74 3.16
C VAL A 544 14.05 -22.89 3.66
N THR A 545 14.65 -23.83 4.37
CA THR A 545 13.95 -24.91 5.06
C THR A 545 14.22 -24.81 6.55
N PHE A 546 13.24 -24.32 7.31
CA PHE A 546 13.31 -24.27 8.77
C PHE A 546 13.42 -25.70 9.35
N PRO A 547 14.43 -26.02 10.19
CA PRO A 547 14.63 -27.36 10.74
C PRO A 547 13.68 -27.68 11.91
N ASN A 548 13.06 -26.65 12.51
CA ASN A 548 12.11 -26.68 13.63
C ASN A 548 10.79 -25.96 13.27
N PRO A 549 10.08 -26.34 12.19
CA PRO A 549 8.93 -25.60 11.68
C PRO A 549 7.73 -25.54 12.65
N GLU A 550 7.71 -26.36 13.70
CA GLU A 550 6.78 -26.25 14.82
C GLU A 550 6.87 -24.91 15.56
N ALA A 551 8.04 -24.25 15.57
CA ALA A 551 8.23 -22.93 16.17
C ALA A 551 7.50 -21.80 15.41
N LEU A 552 7.03 -22.06 14.19
CA LEU A 552 6.27 -21.10 13.38
C LEU A 552 4.75 -21.22 13.59
N GLN A 553 4.27 -22.17 14.39
CA GLN A 553 2.84 -22.33 14.64
C GLN A 553 2.31 -21.23 15.57
N ILE A 554 1.24 -20.55 15.15
CA ILE A 554 0.49 -19.61 15.99
C ILE A 554 -0.47 -20.42 16.86
N GLU A 555 -0.43 -20.25 18.19
CA GLU A 555 -1.45 -20.79 19.09
C GLU A 555 -2.74 -19.95 18.96
N GLY A 556 -3.84 -20.57 18.53
CA GLY A 556 -5.13 -19.90 18.24
C GLY A 556 -6.25 -20.14 19.25
#